data_AF-A0A967ICQ3-F1
#
_entry.id   AF-A0A967ICQ3-F1
#
_cell.length_a   1.000
_cell.length_b   1.000
_cell.length_c   1.000
_cell.angle_alpha   90.00
_cell.angle_beta   90.00
_cell.angle_gamma   90.00
#
_symmetry.space_group_name_H-M   'P 1'
#
loop_
_entity.id
_entity.type
_entity.pdbx_description
1 polymer ?
#
loop_
_entity_poly.entity_id
_entity_poly.type
_entity_poly.pdbx_seq_one_letter_code
_entity_poly.pdbx_strand_id
1 'polypeptide(L)' 'ETIATEKGLKPEETDLGDLRKEQFLDPAVAEAAFALETPGLTGVIEGQFGFVIAEVVSITPSSTQSLEEVRQSL' A
#
# COMPACT_ATOMS: atom_id res chain seq x y z
N GLU A 1 -15.33 2.53 -10.44
CA GLU A 1 -14.73 2.18 -11.73
C GLU A 1 -13.22 2.34 -11.54
N THR A 2 -12.45 1.29 -11.78
CA THR A 2 -11.04 1.21 -11.38
C THR A 2 -10.14 1.45 -12.59
N ILE A 3 -9.10 2.28 -12.43
CA ILE A 3 -8.13 2.65 -13.48
C ILE A 3 -7.47 1.42 -14.13
N ALA A 4 -7.33 0.32 -13.38
CA ALA A 4 -6.83 -0.96 -13.89
C ALA A 4 -7.75 -1.57 -14.97
N THR A 5 -9.07 -1.52 -14.77
CA THR A 5 -10.04 -2.05 -15.73
C THR A 5 -10.05 -1.25 -17.03
N GLU A 6 -9.87 0.07 -16.97
CA GLU A 6 -9.74 0.93 -18.15
C GLU A 6 -8.48 0.63 -18.97
N LYS A 7 -7.41 0.14 -18.32
CA LYS A 7 -6.17 -0.28 -19.00
C LYS A 7 -6.20 -1.72 -19.53
N GLY A 8 -7.32 -2.44 -19.36
CA GLY A 8 -7.45 -3.84 -19.75
C GLY A 8 -6.65 -4.81 -18.85
N LEU A 9 -6.23 -4.35 -17.68
CA LEU A 9 -5.55 -5.17 -16.69
C LEU A 9 -6.60 -5.92 -15.87
N LYS A 10 -6.41 -7.23 -15.71
CA LYS A 10 -7.28 -8.03 -14.85
C LYS A 10 -7.02 -7.64 -13.40
N PRO A 11 -8.06 -7.65 -12.54
CA PRO A 11 -7.88 -7.39 -11.10
C PRO A 11 -6.87 -8.36 -10.48
N GLU A 12 -6.85 -9.61 -10.96
CA GLU A 12 -5.89 -10.65 -10.52
C GLU A 12 -4.42 -10.33 -10.85
N GLU A 13 -4.14 -9.48 -11.84
CA GLU A 13 -2.77 -9.08 -12.18
C GLU A 13 -2.35 -7.77 -11.50
N THR A 14 -3.31 -7.04 -10.92
CA THR A 14 -3.06 -5.81 -10.16
C THR A 14 -3.12 -6.07 -8.64
N ASP A 15 -3.60 -7.24 -8.23
CA ASP A 15 -3.64 -7.65 -6.84
C ASP A 15 -2.23 -7.96 -6.34
N LEU A 16 -1.69 -7.03 -5.57
CA LEU A 16 -0.40 -7.21 -4.90
C LEU A 16 -0.53 -8.03 -3.61
N GLY A 17 -1.76 -8.35 -3.17
CA GLY A 17 -2.06 -8.97 -1.89
C GLY A 17 -1.64 -8.11 -0.69
N ASP A 18 -1.53 -8.76 0.47
CA ASP A 18 -1.05 -8.13 1.70
C ASP A 18 0.47 -7.98 1.70
N LEU A 19 0.98 -6.86 1.18
CA LEU A 19 2.40 -6.51 1.24
C LEU A 19 2.70 -5.56 2.41
N ARG A 20 3.79 -5.86 3.12
CA ARG A 20 4.40 -4.90 4.06
C ARG A 20 5.16 -3.83 3.27
N LYS A 21 5.31 -2.62 3.84
CA LYS A 21 6.14 -1.55 3.25
C LYS A 21 7.50 -2.03 2.72
N GLU A 22 8.15 -2.93 3.46
CA GLU A 22 9.48 -3.47 3.13
C GLU A 22 9.49 -4.44 1.95
N GLN A 23 8.33 -4.96 1.55
CA GLN A 23 8.18 -5.91 0.44
C GLN A 23 7.90 -5.20 -0.89
N PHE A 24 7.68 -3.88 -0.87
CA PHE A 24 7.57 -3.10 -2.09
C PHE A 24 8.93 -3.01 -2.77
N LEU A 25 8.97 -3.29 -4.07
CA LEU A 25 10.17 -3.13 -4.88
C LEU A 25 10.59 -1.65 -4.98
N ASP A 26 9.62 -0.75 -4.82
CA ASP A 26 9.83 0.69 -4.91
C ASP A 26 9.42 1.38 -3.60
N PRO A 27 10.36 2.02 -2.89
CA PRO A 27 10.08 2.67 -1.61
C PRO A 27 9.17 3.89 -1.76
N ALA A 28 9.18 4.60 -2.90
CA ALA A 28 8.29 5.74 -3.12
C ALA A 28 6.84 5.27 -3.29
N VAL A 29 6.63 4.14 -3.96
CA VAL A 29 5.30 3.51 -4.08
C VAL A 29 4.82 3.03 -2.71
N ALA A 30 5.69 2.40 -1.92
CA ALA A 30 5.37 1.98 -0.56
C ALA A 30 4.96 3.15 0.34
N GLU A 31 5.71 4.26 0.25
CA GLU A 31 5.42 5.46 1.04
C GLU A 31 4.09 6.06 0.64
N ALA A 32 3.83 6.26 -0.65
CA ALA A 32 2.58 6.84 -1.13
C ALA A 32 1.36 5.95 -0.86
N ALA A 33 1.48 4.62 -1.00
CA ALA A 33 0.40 3.67 -0.70
C ALA A 33 0.02 3.68 0.78
N PHE A 34 1.00 3.75 1.68
CA PHE A 34 0.74 3.77 3.13
C PHE A 34 0.56 5.18 3.71
N ALA A 35 0.88 6.23 2.95
CA ALA A 35 0.59 7.62 3.34
C ALA A 35 -0.88 7.98 3.10
N LEU A 36 -1.62 7.18 2.33
CA LEU A 36 -3.06 7.28 2.24
C LEU A 36 -3.68 6.96 3.61
N GLU A 37 -4.50 7.88 4.12
CA GLU A 37 -5.24 7.69 5.37
C GLU A 37 -6.46 6.77 5.17
N THR A 38 -6.93 6.65 3.93
CA THR A 38 -8.11 5.87 3.54
C THR A 38 -7.81 5.03 2.29
N PRO A 39 -8.43 3.85 2.16
CA PRO A 39 -8.29 3.02 0.96
C PRO A 39 -8.77 3.80 -0.27
N GLY A 40 -7.99 3.75 -1.34
CA GLY A 40 -8.21 4.52 -2.56
C GLY A 40 -7.02 4.53 -3.50
N LEU A 41 -7.13 5.30 -4.58
CA LEU A 41 -6.06 5.45 -5.56
C LEU A 41 -5.01 6.43 -5.04
N THR A 42 -3.74 6.08 -5.13
CA THR A 42 -2.64 7.03 -4.96
C THR A 42 -2.66 8.03 -6.12
N GLY A 43 -2.04 9.19 -5.90
CA GLY A 43 -1.65 10.05 -7.03
C GLY A 43 -0.65 9.36 -7.95
N VAL A 44 -0.21 10.09 -8.99
CA VAL A 44 0.90 9.64 -9.84
C VAL A 44 2.18 9.70 -9.01
N ILE A 45 2.76 8.53 -8.75
CA ILE A 45 4.03 8.38 -8.02
C ILE A 45 5.14 8.21 -9.04
N GLU A 46 6.20 8.99 -8.93
CA GLU A 46 7.42 8.77 -9.70
C GLU A 46 8.26 7.70 -8.99
N GLY A 47 8.06 6.45 -9.41
CA GLY A 47 8.87 5.32 -8.96
C GLY A 47 10.08 5.10 -9.85
N GLN A 48 11.02 4.27 -9.40
CA GLN A 48 12.17 3.78 -10.15
C GLN A 48 11.77 3.10 -11.48
N PHE A 49 10.57 2.54 -11.54
CA PHE A 49 10.03 1.90 -12.74
C PHE A 49 9.25 2.85 -13.66
N GLY A 50 9.20 4.14 -13.33
CA GLY A 50 8.43 5.17 -14.02
C GLY A 50 7.21 5.63 -13.21
N PHE A 51 6.22 6.20 -13.89
CA PHE A 51 5.02 6.70 -13.25
C PHE A 51 4.08 5.56 -12.87
N VAL A 52 3.81 5.40 -11.58
CA VAL A 52 2.97 4.35 -11.01
C VAL A 52 1.76 4.96 -10.31
N ILE A 53 0.60 4.35 -10.47
CA ILE A 53 -0.60 4.62 -9.70
C ILE A 53 -0.96 3.31 -9.00
N ALA A 54 -1.00 3.32 -7.67
CA ALA A 54 -1.38 2.17 -6.87
C ALA A 54 -2.81 2.35 -6.36
N GLU A 55 -3.60 1.28 -6.39
CA GLU A 55 -4.89 1.23 -5.71
C GLU A 55 -4.72 0.53 -4.38
N VAL A 56 -5.04 1.24 -3.30
CA VAL A 56 -4.95 0.72 -1.95
C VAL A 56 -6.31 0.22 -1.53
N VAL A 57 -6.49 -1.10 -1.57
CA VAL A 57 -7.75 -1.76 -1.23
C VAL A 57 -7.99 -1.75 0.28
N SER A 58 -6.92 -1.92 1.06
CA SER A 58 -6.96 -1.92 2.53
C SER A 58 -5.61 -1.53 3.11
N ILE A 59 -5.61 -0.77 4.21
CA ILE A 59 -4.41 -0.39 4.95
C ILE A 59 -4.55 -0.92 6.37
N THR A 60 -3.70 -1.87 6.75
CA THR A 60 -3.58 -2.28 8.15
C THR A 60 -2.51 -1.41 8.81
N PRO A 61 -2.86 -0.51 9.74
CA PRO A 61 -1.87 0.30 10.43
C PRO A 61 -0.95 -0.60 11.26
N SER A 62 0.36 -0.38 11.15
CA SER A 62 1.32 -1.06 12.01
C SER A 62 1.13 -0.59 13.45
N SER A 63 0.57 -1.45 14.30
CA SER A 63 0.45 -1.16 15.72
C SER A 63 1.83 -1.21 16.37
N THR A 64 2.41 -0.05 16.67
CA THR A 64 3.58 0.02 17.55
C THR A 64 3.06 -0.14 18.97
N GLN A 65 3.03 -1.38 19.47
CA GLN A 65 2.70 -1.65 20.86
C GLN A 65 3.66 -0.86 21.73
N SER A 66 3.13 0.09 22.51
CA SER A 66 3.94 0.85 23.46
C SER A 66 4.48 -0.11 24.52
N LEU A 67 5.70 0.15 25.01
CA LEU A 67 6.38 -0.74 25.97
C LEU A 67 5.50 -1.05 27.21
N GLU A 68 4.62 -0.12 27.58
CA GLU A 68 3.64 -0.26 28.67
C GLU A 68 2.61 -1.38 28.43
N GLU A 69 2.12 -1.57 27.19
CA GLU A 69 1.15 -2.63 26.88
C GLU A 69 1.77 -4.02 26.91
N VAL A 70 3.03 -4.15 26.46
CA VAL A 70 3.74 -5.44 26.43
C VAL A 70 4.09 -5.91 27.85
N ARG A 71 4.37 -4.97 28.77
CA ARG A 71 4.63 -5.30 30.18
C ARG A 71 3.39 -5.77 30.92
N GLN A 72 2.20 -5.34 30.51
CA GLN A 72 0.96 -5.70 31.19
C GLN A 72 0.41 -7.07 30.72
N SER A 73 0.95 -7.62 29.63
CA SER A 73 0.60 -8.96 29.11
C SER A 73 1.60 -10.06 29.51
N LEU A 74 2.57 -9.76 30.38
CA LEU A 74 3.46 -10.74 31.04
C LEU A 74 2.94 -11.08 32.44
#